data_AF-A0A228JU35-F1
#
_entry.id   AF-A0A228JU35-F1
#
_cell.length_a   1.000
_cell.length_b   1.000
_cell.length_c   1.000
_cell.angle_alpha   90.00
_cell.angle_beta   90.00
_cell.angle_gamma   90.00
#
_symmetry.space_group_name_H-M   'P 1'
#
loop_
_entity.id
_entity.type
_entity.pdbx_description
1 polymer ?
#
loop_
_entity_poly.entity_id
_entity_poly.type
_entity_poly.pdbx_seq_one_letter_code
_entity_poly.pdbx_strand_id
1 'polypeptide(L)'
;MQPRHVLCFLGAERELQRLRDATHAAIAEFATGFGVDDAYSAAAPDERMGRSFEICRDRVEPDAWTRADAEAVGAHQSVLYVLGPRMTRDNAVRASIGALFLVDRLIDAGAVAVKGESAGVAHGLHRWRELIRMAAVATGRDDTLAQNRVCRLAFARRPLGSDGYFDSVGFHLVGLPDVQVPRSRGTDRDSVAVMDAVADEMVQQGIDATLHARDAWLVDDGAHDEDDFKFNPYGIVRLST
;
A
#
# COMPACT_ATOMS: atom_id res chain seq x y z
N MET A 1 -17.19 -6.91 -0.41
CA MET A 1 -15.95 -7.58 -0.89
C MET A 1 -14.87 -7.58 0.21
N GLN A 2 -13.90 -8.52 0.21
CA GLN A 2 -12.80 -8.54 1.19
C GLN A 2 -11.50 -7.97 0.57
N PRO A 3 -10.81 -7.03 1.26
CA PRO A 3 -9.56 -6.44 0.77
C PRO A 3 -8.50 -7.51 0.52
N ARG A 4 -7.57 -7.23 -0.39
CA ARG A 4 -6.35 -8.03 -0.56
C ARG A 4 -5.22 -7.18 -1.10
N HIS A 5 -3.99 -7.56 -0.79
CA HIS A 5 -2.81 -7.00 -1.44
C HIS A 5 -2.69 -7.53 -2.87
N VAL A 6 -2.33 -6.64 -3.78
CA VAL A 6 -1.90 -6.95 -5.15
C VAL A 6 -0.59 -6.20 -5.34
N LEU A 7 0.49 -6.96 -5.51
CA LEU A 7 1.84 -6.42 -5.61
C LEU A 7 2.38 -6.69 -7.01
N CYS A 8 2.88 -5.63 -7.65
CA CYS A 8 3.57 -5.70 -8.93
C CYS A 8 5.07 -5.50 -8.70
N PHE A 9 5.87 -6.47 -9.13
CA PHE A 9 7.32 -6.46 -9.05
C PHE A 9 7.90 -6.41 -10.46
N LEU A 10 8.87 -5.53 -10.68
CA LEU A 10 9.63 -5.46 -11.92
C LEU A 10 11.01 -6.09 -11.73
N GLY A 11 11.41 -7.01 -12.62
CA GLY A 11 12.72 -7.65 -12.59
C GLY A 11 13.71 -6.99 -13.55
N ALA A 12 15.00 -6.98 -13.18
CA ALA A 12 16.09 -6.54 -14.07
C ALA A 12 16.34 -7.50 -15.24
N GLU A 13 16.04 -8.78 -15.03
CA GLU A 13 16.34 -9.87 -15.95
C GLU A 13 15.08 -10.34 -16.67
N ARG A 14 15.25 -10.92 -17.86
CA ARG A 14 14.14 -11.53 -18.61
C ARG A 14 13.64 -12.83 -17.98
N GLU A 15 14.42 -13.41 -17.07
CA GLU A 15 14.06 -14.66 -16.39
C GLU A 15 13.23 -14.35 -15.13
N LEU A 16 12.02 -14.89 -15.10
CA LEU A 16 11.12 -14.72 -13.94
C LEU A 16 11.39 -15.76 -12.84
N GLN A 17 12.16 -16.81 -13.13
CA GLN A 17 12.30 -17.98 -12.27
C GLN A 17 12.84 -17.61 -10.89
N ARG A 18 13.86 -16.76 -10.84
CA ARG A 18 14.46 -16.31 -9.57
C ARG A 18 13.44 -15.59 -8.68
N LEU A 19 12.63 -14.70 -9.24
CA LEU A 19 11.59 -13.98 -8.49
C LEU A 19 10.45 -14.93 -8.05
N ARG A 20 10.06 -15.89 -8.91
CA ARG A 20 9.07 -16.92 -8.58
C ARG A 20 9.55 -17.83 -7.45
N ASP A 21 10.78 -18.32 -7.53
CA ASP A 21 11.37 -19.19 -6.51
C ASP A 21 11.45 -18.47 -5.16
N ALA A 22 11.90 -17.21 -5.17
CA ALA A 22 11.93 -16.38 -3.96
C ALA A 22 10.53 -16.14 -3.38
N THR A 23 9.52 -15.95 -4.24
CA THR A 23 8.12 -15.80 -3.83
C THR A 23 7.57 -17.08 -3.22
N HIS A 24 7.76 -18.23 -3.88
CA HIS A 24 7.32 -19.53 -3.36
C HIS A 24 8.01 -19.87 -2.03
N ALA A 25 9.30 -19.58 -1.89
CA ALA A 25 10.02 -19.74 -0.64
C ALA A 25 9.43 -18.85 0.47
N ALA A 26 9.17 -17.56 0.18
CA ALA A 26 8.53 -16.66 1.15
C ALA A 26 7.12 -17.13 1.53
N ILE A 27 6.31 -17.60 0.58
CA ILE A 27 4.96 -18.12 0.84
C ILE A 27 5.00 -19.32 1.77
N ALA A 28 5.95 -20.24 1.56
CA ALA A 28 6.15 -21.42 2.39
C ALA A 28 6.66 -21.07 3.80
N GLU A 29 7.43 -19.99 3.94
CA GLU A 29 8.10 -19.60 5.18
C GLU A 29 7.22 -18.71 6.08
N PHE A 30 6.66 -17.62 5.53
CA PHE A 30 5.95 -16.61 6.33
C PHE A 30 4.78 -15.91 5.62
N ALA A 31 4.75 -15.88 4.29
CA ALA A 31 3.71 -15.20 3.49
C ALA A 31 2.56 -16.15 3.11
N THR A 32 2.09 -16.96 4.05
CA THR A 32 1.05 -17.96 3.79
C THR A 32 -0.23 -17.32 3.22
N GLY A 33 -0.78 -17.92 2.17
CA GLY A 33 -1.98 -17.44 1.49
C GLY A 33 -1.73 -16.42 0.37
N PHE A 34 -0.49 -15.96 0.19
CA PHE A 34 -0.09 -15.27 -1.04
C PHE A 34 0.07 -16.27 -2.18
N GLY A 35 -0.03 -15.79 -3.42
CA GLY A 35 0.18 -16.61 -4.61
C GLY A 35 0.59 -15.77 -5.82
N VAL A 36 1.39 -16.35 -6.70
CA VAL A 36 1.76 -15.75 -7.98
C VAL A 36 0.53 -15.71 -8.88
N ASP A 37 0.32 -14.57 -9.55
CA ASP A 37 -0.66 -14.44 -10.62
C ASP A 37 0.00 -14.68 -11.96
N ASP A 38 -0.03 -15.93 -12.43
CA ASP A 38 0.60 -16.32 -13.69
C ASP A 38 -0.07 -15.69 -14.92
N ALA A 39 -1.34 -15.26 -14.83
CA ALA A 39 -2.05 -14.68 -15.96
C ALA A 39 -1.55 -13.26 -16.30
N TYR A 40 -1.10 -12.53 -15.29
CA TYR A 40 -0.60 -11.15 -15.43
C TYR A 40 0.92 -11.03 -15.29
N SER A 41 1.62 -12.12 -14.97
CA SER A 41 3.08 -12.16 -14.87
C SER A 41 3.73 -12.56 -16.19
N ALA A 42 4.80 -11.88 -16.57
CA ALA A 42 5.49 -12.10 -17.84
C ALA A 42 7.01 -11.99 -17.72
N ALA A 43 7.72 -12.92 -18.37
CA ALA A 43 9.16 -12.90 -18.62
C ALA A 43 9.54 -11.92 -19.75
N ALA A 44 8.92 -10.73 -19.74
CA ALA A 44 9.08 -9.70 -20.76
C ALA A 44 8.82 -8.31 -20.16
N PRO A 45 9.42 -7.25 -20.72
CA PRO A 45 9.07 -5.88 -20.35
C PRO A 45 7.61 -5.57 -20.72
N ASP A 46 6.98 -4.70 -19.93
CA ASP A 46 5.65 -4.14 -20.18
C ASP A 46 5.75 -2.61 -20.34
N GLU A 47 5.44 -2.13 -21.54
CA GLU A 47 5.52 -0.71 -21.92
C GLU A 47 4.63 0.20 -21.06
N ARG A 48 3.61 -0.34 -20.40
CA ARG A 48 2.70 0.41 -19.53
C ARG A 48 3.34 0.76 -18.19
N MET A 49 4.38 0.03 -17.76
CA MET A 49 4.94 0.15 -16.40
C MET A 49 5.53 1.53 -16.12
N GLY A 50 6.21 2.15 -17.09
CA GLY A 50 6.77 3.50 -16.93
C GLY A 50 5.72 4.52 -16.52
N ARG A 51 4.60 4.58 -17.26
CA ARG A 51 3.48 5.49 -16.93
C ARG A 51 2.77 5.06 -15.63
N SER A 52 2.59 3.77 -15.43
CA SER A 52 1.87 3.23 -14.28
C SER A 52 2.56 3.58 -12.96
N PHE A 53 3.88 3.37 -12.86
CA PHE A 53 4.67 3.74 -11.68
C PHE A 53 4.76 5.26 -11.50
N GLU A 54 4.92 6.04 -12.57
CA GLU A 54 4.98 7.51 -12.48
C GLU A 54 3.70 8.14 -11.90
N ILE A 55 2.53 7.60 -12.27
CA ILE A 55 1.25 8.02 -11.69
C ILE A 55 1.15 7.61 -10.23
N CYS A 56 1.68 6.45 -9.86
CA CYS A 56 1.56 5.85 -8.53
C CYS A 56 2.67 6.23 -7.55
N ARG A 57 3.71 6.94 -8.00
CA ARG A 57 4.88 7.24 -7.17
C ARG A 57 4.50 7.96 -5.88
N ASP A 58 5.17 7.63 -4.79
CA ASP A 58 5.08 8.37 -3.53
C ASP A 58 5.54 9.82 -3.75
N ARG A 59 4.71 10.76 -3.32
CA ARG A 59 4.93 12.21 -3.39
C ARG A 59 4.84 12.86 -2.01
N VAL A 60 4.57 12.06 -0.97
CA VAL A 60 4.44 12.51 0.41
C VAL A 60 5.79 12.63 1.06
N GLU A 61 6.55 11.53 1.03
CA GLU A 61 7.85 11.47 1.67
C GLU A 61 8.91 12.09 0.75
N PRO A 62 9.70 13.05 1.22
CA PRO A 62 10.84 13.57 0.49
C PRO A 62 11.77 12.44 0.05
N ASP A 63 12.28 12.53 -1.18
CA ASP A 63 13.23 11.57 -1.76
C ASP A 63 12.74 10.10 -1.79
N ALA A 64 11.44 9.85 -1.59
CA ALA A 64 10.86 8.51 -1.70
C ALA A 64 10.87 7.95 -3.12
N TRP A 65 11.09 8.79 -4.13
CA TRP A 65 11.22 8.40 -5.52
C TRP A 65 12.29 9.24 -6.22
N THR A 66 13.26 8.57 -6.84
CA THR A 66 14.39 9.22 -7.52
C THR A 66 14.36 9.00 -9.03
N ARG A 67 15.23 9.72 -9.75
CA ARG A 67 15.46 9.46 -11.18
C ARG A 67 15.97 8.04 -11.44
N ALA A 68 16.78 7.49 -10.55
CA ALA A 68 17.30 6.13 -10.69
C ALA A 68 16.18 5.09 -10.59
N ASP A 69 15.18 5.31 -9.72
CA ASP A 69 14.00 4.44 -9.64
C ASP A 69 13.19 4.49 -10.95
N ALA A 70 13.00 5.69 -11.52
CA ALA A 70 12.32 5.84 -12.81
C ALA A 70 13.09 5.16 -13.97
N GLU A 71 14.41 5.28 -14.01
CA GLU A 71 15.27 4.59 -14.99
C GLU A 71 15.20 3.07 -14.83
N ALA A 72 15.21 2.56 -13.59
CA ALA A 72 15.07 1.14 -13.30
C ALA A 72 13.71 0.58 -13.76
N VAL A 73 12.62 1.32 -13.53
CA VAL A 73 11.31 1.00 -14.10
C VAL A 73 11.36 1.00 -15.62
N GLY A 74 11.99 2.00 -16.25
CA GLY A 74 12.08 2.06 -17.72
C GLY A 74 12.89 0.91 -18.33
N ALA A 75 13.90 0.41 -17.61
CA ALA A 75 14.82 -0.63 -18.07
C ALA A 75 14.40 -2.06 -17.68
N HIS A 76 13.33 -2.24 -16.92
CA HIS A 76 12.88 -3.57 -16.47
C HIS A 76 12.71 -4.55 -17.64
N GLN A 77 12.87 -5.84 -17.35
CA GLN A 77 12.83 -6.89 -18.36
C GLN A 77 11.78 -7.97 -18.07
N SER A 78 11.14 -7.92 -16.90
CA SER A 78 10.08 -8.85 -16.51
C SER A 78 9.14 -8.23 -15.49
N VAL A 79 7.93 -8.79 -15.38
CA VAL A 79 6.87 -8.36 -14.47
C VAL A 79 6.33 -9.59 -13.72
N LEU A 80 6.25 -9.50 -12.40
CA LEU A 80 5.64 -10.51 -11.53
C LEU A 80 4.52 -9.87 -10.72
N TYR A 81 3.32 -10.44 -10.78
CA TYR A 81 2.21 -10.10 -9.89
C TYR A 81 2.08 -11.15 -8.79
N VAL A 82 1.92 -10.67 -7.56
CA VAL A 82 1.63 -11.53 -6.40
C VAL A 82 0.35 -11.02 -5.72
N LEU A 83 -0.58 -11.94 -5.49
CA LEU A 83 -1.85 -11.66 -4.84
C LEU A 83 -1.80 -12.16 -3.40
N GLY A 84 -2.09 -11.28 -2.44
CA GLY A 84 -2.27 -11.64 -1.04
C GLY A 84 -3.59 -12.35 -0.77
N PRO A 85 -3.76 -12.94 0.43
CA PRO A 85 -5.03 -13.54 0.84
C PRO A 85 -6.13 -12.46 0.94
N ARG A 86 -7.40 -12.91 0.93
CA ARG A 86 -8.52 -12.05 1.30
C ARG A 86 -8.44 -11.75 2.80
N MET A 87 -8.68 -10.49 3.16
CA MET A 87 -8.44 -9.98 4.51
C MET A 87 -9.74 -9.56 5.20
N THR A 88 -9.71 -9.62 6.51
CA THR A 88 -10.71 -9.03 7.44
C THR A 88 -10.00 -7.96 8.27
N ARG A 89 -10.74 -7.14 9.04
CA ARG A 89 -10.10 -6.15 9.94
C ARG A 89 -9.09 -6.81 10.87
N ASP A 90 -9.43 -7.98 11.40
CA ASP A 90 -8.63 -8.70 12.41
C ASP A 90 -7.28 -9.20 11.89
N ASN A 91 -7.17 -9.48 10.59
CA ASN A 91 -5.95 -10.07 10.00
C ASN A 91 -5.22 -9.15 9.02
N ALA A 92 -5.79 -7.98 8.69
CA ALA A 92 -5.28 -7.07 7.67
C ALA A 92 -3.88 -6.54 7.99
N VAL A 93 -3.61 -6.14 9.24
CA VAL A 93 -2.27 -5.67 9.64
C VAL A 93 -1.24 -6.78 9.51
N ARG A 94 -1.53 -7.98 10.01
CA ARG A 94 -0.62 -9.14 9.90
C ARG A 94 -0.31 -9.49 8.44
N ALA A 95 -1.33 -9.53 7.59
CA ALA A 95 -1.15 -9.80 6.17
C ALA A 95 -0.36 -8.68 5.47
N SER A 96 -0.53 -7.42 5.88
CA SER A 96 0.25 -6.29 5.37
C SER A 96 1.71 -6.32 5.79
N ILE A 97 2.02 -6.74 7.02
CA ILE A 97 3.41 -6.98 7.45
C ILE A 97 4.02 -8.10 6.61
N GLY A 98 3.28 -9.19 6.40
CA GLY A 98 3.70 -10.28 5.50
C GLY A 98 3.97 -9.79 4.07
N ALA A 99 3.13 -8.90 3.53
CA ALA A 99 3.35 -8.25 2.24
C ALA A 99 4.65 -7.43 2.23
N LEU A 100 4.94 -6.64 3.27
CA LEU A 100 6.19 -5.86 3.36
C LEU A 100 7.43 -6.76 3.39
N PHE A 101 7.43 -7.85 4.16
CA PHE A 101 8.57 -8.78 4.18
C PHE A 101 8.69 -9.60 2.89
N LEU A 102 7.58 -9.85 2.20
CA LEU A 102 7.62 -10.38 0.84
C LEU A 102 8.30 -9.39 -0.11
N VAL A 103 7.99 -8.09 0.00
CA VAL A 103 8.67 -7.04 -0.77
C VAL A 103 10.18 -7.08 -0.52
N ASP A 104 10.62 -7.19 0.73
CA ASP A 104 12.04 -7.32 1.08
C ASP A 104 12.70 -8.52 0.38
N ARG A 105 12.08 -9.70 0.49
CA ARG A 105 12.58 -10.94 -0.13
C ARG A 105 12.74 -10.81 -1.64
N LEU A 106 11.79 -10.15 -2.32
CA LEU A 106 11.85 -10.00 -3.77
C LEU A 106 12.83 -8.93 -4.23
N ILE A 107 13.04 -7.87 -3.44
CA ILE A 107 14.11 -6.90 -3.69
C ILE A 107 15.47 -7.62 -3.65
N ASP A 108 15.71 -8.46 -2.64
CA ASP A 108 16.95 -9.25 -2.54
C ASP A 108 17.08 -10.30 -3.66
N ALA A 109 15.95 -10.77 -4.18
CA ALA A 109 15.91 -11.69 -5.32
C ALA A 109 16.10 -10.99 -6.69
N GLY A 110 16.21 -9.66 -6.73
CA GLY A 110 16.49 -8.90 -7.96
C GLY A 110 15.32 -8.09 -8.52
N ALA A 111 14.27 -7.85 -7.72
CA ALA A 111 13.24 -6.87 -8.09
C ALA A 111 13.85 -5.46 -8.06
N VAL A 112 13.68 -4.72 -9.15
CA VAL A 112 14.20 -3.36 -9.33
C VAL A 112 13.18 -2.26 -9.05
N ALA A 113 11.88 -2.61 -9.03
CA ALA A 113 10.81 -1.71 -8.62
C ALA A 113 9.62 -2.52 -8.10
N VAL A 114 8.87 -1.92 -7.18
CA VAL A 114 7.70 -2.56 -6.55
C VAL A 114 6.56 -1.54 -6.41
N LYS A 115 5.34 -1.98 -6.71
CA LYS A 115 4.11 -1.18 -6.58
C LYS A 115 3.02 -1.98 -5.88
N GLY A 116 2.35 -1.36 -4.91
CA GLY A 116 1.10 -1.85 -4.33
C GLY A 116 -0.09 -1.39 -5.18
N GLU A 117 -0.62 -2.28 -6.03
CA GLU A 117 -1.72 -1.99 -6.96
C GLU A 117 -3.05 -1.73 -6.24
N SER A 118 -3.26 -2.35 -5.07
CA SER A 118 -4.50 -2.24 -4.31
C SER A 118 -4.85 -0.83 -3.87
N ALA A 119 -3.86 0.07 -3.82
CA ALA A 119 -4.06 1.51 -3.62
C ALA A 119 -3.38 2.37 -4.69
N GLY A 120 -2.57 1.76 -5.57
CA GLY A 120 -1.77 2.45 -6.56
C GLY A 120 -0.66 3.29 -5.95
N VAL A 121 0.17 2.71 -5.07
CA VAL A 121 1.35 3.36 -4.48
C VAL A 121 2.64 2.67 -4.89
N ALA A 122 3.64 3.44 -5.33
CA ALA A 122 4.96 2.97 -5.69
C ALA A 122 6.03 3.78 -4.95
N HIS A 123 6.86 3.11 -4.17
CA HIS A 123 8.03 3.70 -3.53
C HIS A 123 9.30 3.35 -4.33
N GLY A 124 10.31 4.19 -4.25
CA GLY A 124 11.66 3.84 -4.65
C GLY A 124 12.23 2.75 -3.73
N LEU A 125 13.24 2.00 -4.20
CA LEU A 125 13.76 0.86 -3.44
C LEU A 125 14.34 1.26 -2.09
N HIS A 126 14.92 2.47 -1.99
CA HIS A 126 15.41 3.00 -0.72
C HIS A 126 14.28 3.12 0.29
N ARG A 127 13.16 3.74 -0.10
CA ARG A 127 12.00 3.94 0.77
C ARG A 127 11.32 2.62 1.14
N TRP A 128 11.20 1.67 0.21
CA TRP A 128 10.73 0.33 0.55
C TRP A 128 11.55 -0.29 1.68
N ARG A 129 12.89 -0.25 1.58
CA ARG A 129 13.78 -0.78 2.63
C ARG A 129 13.65 -0.07 3.97
N GLU A 130 13.40 1.24 3.99
CA GLU A 130 13.11 1.96 5.24
C GLU A 130 11.83 1.44 5.90
N LEU A 131 10.74 1.33 5.12
CA LEU A 131 9.46 0.84 5.60
C LEU A 131 9.55 -0.60 6.10
N ILE A 132 10.32 -1.45 5.42
CA ILE A 132 10.61 -2.82 5.86
C ILE A 132 11.32 -2.83 7.22
N ARG A 133 12.35 -1.99 7.42
CA ARG A 133 13.05 -1.88 8.71
C ARG A 133 12.12 -1.39 9.82
N MET A 134 11.28 -0.39 9.52
CA MET A 134 10.27 0.10 10.47
C MET A 134 9.29 -1.01 10.85
N ALA A 135 8.84 -1.82 9.90
CA ALA A 135 7.97 -2.96 10.14
C ALA A 135 8.64 -4.06 10.97
N ALA A 136 9.92 -4.35 10.72
CA ALA A 136 10.69 -5.29 11.53
C ALA A 136 10.81 -4.82 12.99
N VAL A 137 11.10 -3.53 13.22
CA VAL A 137 11.16 -2.94 14.57
C VAL A 137 9.80 -2.99 15.26
N ALA A 138 8.72 -2.60 14.57
CA ALA A 138 7.36 -2.60 15.11
C ALA A 138 6.88 -4.03 15.45
N THR A 139 7.22 -5.00 14.60
CA THR A 139 6.91 -6.43 14.81
C THR A 139 7.70 -6.98 16.00
N GLY A 140 9.00 -6.72 16.07
CA GLY A 140 9.85 -7.21 17.17
C GLY A 140 9.48 -6.64 18.54
N ARG A 141 8.79 -5.49 18.58
CA ARG A 141 8.26 -4.86 19.80
C ARG A 141 6.80 -5.20 20.10
N ASP A 142 6.13 -5.94 19.23
CA ASP A 142 4.69 -6.18 19.27
C ASP A 142 3.85 -4.89 19.38
N ASP A 143 4.32 -3.82 18.73
CA ASP A 143 3.67 -2.50 18.75
C ASP A 143 2.60 -2.43 17.66
N THR A 144 1.34 -2.73 18.03
CA THR A 144 0.20 -2.75 17.09
C THR A 144 -0.01 -1.42 16.38
N LEU A 145 0.18 -0.29 17.07
CA LEU A 145 0.01 1.03 16.48
C LEU A 145 1.09 1.30 15.43
N ALA A 146 2.35 1.02 15.77
CA ALA A 146 3.45 1.18 14.84
C ALA A 146 3.34 0.23 13.64
N GLN A 147 2.89 -1.01 13.84
CA GLN A 147 2.64 -1.98 12.77
C GLN A 147 1.54 -1.49 11.82
N ASN A 148 0.41 -0.99 12.35
CA ASN A 148 -0.64 -0.41 11.51
C ASN A 148 -0.12 0.79 10.72
N ARG A 149 0.56 1.73 11.40
CA ARG A 149 1.09 2.96 10.79
C ARG A 149 2.07 2.67 9.65
N VAL A 150 3.05 1.78 9.86
CA VAL A 150 4.03 1.46 8.80
C VAL A 150 3.37 0.79 7.61
N CYS A 151 2.37 -0.07 7.82
CA CYS A 151 1.62 -0.67 6.73
C CYS A 151 0.81 0.37 5.94
N ARG A 152 0.23 1.39 6.60
CA ARG A 152 -0.43 2.51 5.91
C ARG A 152 0.56 3.37 5.13
N LEU A 153 1.74 3.64 5.68
CA LEU A 153 2.80 4.36 4.97
C LEU A 153 3.26 3.59 3.73
N ALA A 154 3.31 2.26 3.82
CA ALA A 154 3.73 1.40 2.72
C ALA A 154 2.69 1.25 1.61
N PHE A 155 1.44 0.99 1.97
CA PHE A 155 0.44 0.50 1.01
C PHE A 155 -0.75 1.43 0.77
N ALA A 156 -0.83 2.59 1.41
CA ALA A 156 -1.88 3.56 1.15
C ALA A 156 -1.36 4.80 0.44
N ARG A 157 -2.14 5.30 -0.51
CA ARG A 157 -1.86 6.54 -1.23
C ARG A 157 -2.64 7.70 -0.61
N ARG A 158 -1.96 8.82 -0.40
CA ARG A 158 -2.53 10.06 0.13
C ARG A 158 -1.57 11.23 -0.15
N PRO A 159 -2.03 12.48 -0.23
CA PRO A 159 -3.42 12.82 -0.47
C PRO A 159 -3.73 12.59 -1.96
N LEU A 160 -4.91 12.06 -2.26
CA LEU A 160 -5.48 12.12 -3.59
C LEU A 160 -6.43 13.32 -3.64
N GLY A 161 -6.46 14.03 -4.77
CA GLY A 161 -7.34 15.17 -4.92
C GLY A 161 -8.68 14.74 -5.50
N SER A 162 -9.77 15.00 -4.77
CA SER A 162 -11.15 14.94 -5.29
C SER A 162 -11.82 16.31 -5.21
N ASP A 163 -13.09 16.37 -5.63
CA ASP A 163 -13.89 17.59 -5.54
C ASP A 163 -14.19 17.92 -4.07
N GLY A 164 -13.77 19.10 -3.62
CA GLY A 164 -13.94 19.57 -2.24
C GLY A 164 -13.07 18.89 -1.16
N TYR A 165 -12.49 17.72 -1.41
CA TYR A 165 -11.72 16.95 -0.43
C TYR A 165 -10.34 16.50 -0.94
N PHE A 166 -9.50 16.14 0.04
CA PHE A 166 -8.36 15.26 -0.14
C PHE A 166 -8.70 13.88 0.44
N ASP A 167 -8.29 12.82 -0.23
CA ASP A 167 -8.60 11.44 0.13
C ASP A 167 -7.33 10.64 0.46
N SER A 168 -7.45 9.68 1.38
CA SER A 168 -6.62 8.48 1.36
C SER A 168 -7.28 7.38 0.56
N VAL A 169 -6.48 6.50 -0.01
CA VAL A 169 -6.92 5.21 -0.56
C VAL A 169 -5.95 4.14 -0.08
N GLY A 170 -6.48 3.04 0.46
CA GLY A 170 -5.67 1.90 0.90
C GLY A 170 -5.68 1.63 2.40
N PHE A 171 -6.39 2.41 3.23
CA PHE A 171 -6.47 2.12 4.67
C PHE A 171 -7.25 0.82 4.95
N HIS A 172 -8.10 0.37 4.02
CA HIS A 172 -8.74 -0.96 4.11
C HIS A 172 -7.74 -2.11 4.12
N LEU A 173 -6.55 -1.92 3.55
CA LEU A 173 -5.49 -2.92 3.57
C LEU A 173 -4.95 -3.18 4.98
N VAL A 174 -5.20 -2.27 5.93
CA VAL A 174 -4.88 -2.43 7.35
C VAL A 174 -6.13 -2.49 8.25
N GLY A 175 -7.30 -2.72 7.67
CA GLY A 175 -8.54 -2.91 8.42
C GLY A 175 -9.25 -1.62 8.84
N LEU A 176 -8.90 -0.48 8.25
CA LEU A 176 -9.46 0.83 8.59
C LEU A 176 -10.28 1.43 7.43
N PRO A 177 -11.27 2.28 7.72
CA PRO A 177 -11.84 3.15 6.70
C PRO A 177 -10.77 4.13 6.17
N ASP A 178 -10.93 4.58 4.94
CA ASP A 178 -10.13 5.68 4.38
C ASP A 178 -10.55 7.02 5.01
N VAL A 179 -9.81 8.09 4.74
CA VAL A 179 -10.06 9.40 5.36
C VAL A 179 -10.19 10.48 4.30
N GLN A 180 -11.24 11.29 4.43
CA GLN A 180 -11.52 12.48 3.63
C GLN A 180 -11.33 13.74 4.46
N VAL A 181 -10.42 14.61 4.02
CA VAL A 181 -10.12 15.91 4.65
C VAL A 181 -10.59 17.03 3.71
N PRO A 182 -11.50 17.93 4.14
CA PRO A 182 -11.91 19.07 3.33
C PRO A 182 -10.72 19.91 2.88
N ARG A 183 -10.71 20.34 1.61
CA ARG A 183 -9.67 21.23 1.08
C ARG A 183 -9.62 22.58 1.78
N SER A 184 -10.71 22.99 2.42
CA SER A 184 -10.76 24.19 3.26
C SER A 184 -9.86 24.11 4.50
N ARG A 185 -9.46 22.90 4.93
CA ARG A 185 -8.69 22.69 6.17
C ARG A 185 -7.18 22.83 6.00
N GLY A 186 -6.65 22.92 4.78
CA GLY A 186 -5.22 23.14 4.57
C GLY A 186 -4.68 22.66 3.24
N THR A 187 -3.35 22.54 3.19
CA THR A 187 -2.62 22.07 2.00
C THR A 187 -2.67 20.54 1.89
N ASP A 188 -2.19 20.01 0.76
CA ASP A 188 -1.93 18.58 0.56
C ASP A 188 -1.13 17.99 1.73
N ARG A 189 -0.06 18.67 2.16
CA ARG A 189 0.81 18.20 3.24
C ARG A 189 0.10 18.16 4.60
N ASP A 190 -0.66 19.21 4.91
CA ASP A 190 -1.44 19.27 6.15
C ASP A 190 -2.49 18.16 6.17
N SER A 191 -3.11 17.91 5.02
CA SER A 191 -4.13 16.88 4.87
C SER A 191 -3.58 15.48 5.09
N VAL A 192 -2.36 15.18 4.61
CA VAL A 192 -1.68 13.90 4.92
C VAL A 192 -1.49 13.73 6.41
N ALA A 193 -0.96 14.76 7.10
CA ALA A 193 -0.73 14.68 8.54
C ALA A 193 -2.04 14.47 9.31
N VAL A 194 -3.12 15.12 8.87
CA VAL A 194 -4.46 14.92 9.43
C VAL A 194 -4.95 13.49 9.19
N MET A 195 -4.85 12.96 7.97
CA MET A 195 -5.25 11.58 7.64
C MET A 195 -4.49 10.55 8.48
N ASP A 196 -3.19 10.75 8.65
CA ASP A 196 -2.35 9.86 9.45
C ASP A 196 -2.70 9.91 10.94
N ALA A 197 -2.98 11.10 11.47
CA ALA A 197 -3.41 11.27 12.85
C ALA A 197 -4.80 10.66 13.10
N VAL A 198 -5.77 10.88 12.20
CA VAL A 198 -7.11 10.25 12.30
C VAL A 198 -6.99 8.73 12.32
N ALA A 199 -6.15 8.16 11.47
CA ALA A 199 -5.97 6.71 11.43
C ALA A 199 -5.25 6.15 12.67
N ASP A 200 -4.26 6.87 13.22
CA ASP A 200 -3.66 6.49 14.50
C ASP A 200 -4.70 6.50 15.62
N GLU A 201 -5.56 7.52 15.68
CA GLU A 201 -6.66 7.60 16.62
C GLU A 201 -7.65 6.45 16.45
N MET A 202 -8.04 6.10 15.21
CA MET A 202 -8.91 4.96 14.98
C MET A 202 -8.34 3.64 15.54
N VAL A 203 -7.02 3.48 15.51
CA VAL A 203 -6.34 2.32 16.11
C VAL A 203 -6.30 2.41 17.64
N GLN A 204 -6.03 3.58 18.20
CA GLN A 204 -5.84 3.76 19.64
C GLN A 204 -7.13 3.77 20.45
N GLN A 205 -8.17 4.45 19.95
CA GLN A 205 -9.43 4.69 20.66
C GLN A 205 -10.64 4.06 19.98
N GLY A 206 -10.47 3.51 18.77
CA GLY A 206 -11.56 2.95 17.98
C GLY A 206 -12.21 3.97 17.02
N ILE A 207 -12.92 3.45 16.03
CA ILE A 207 -13.53 4.25 14.95
C ILE A 207 -14.60 5.19 15.52
N ASP A 208 -15.58 4.68 16.27
CA ASP A 208 -16.70 5.48 16.77
C ASP A 208 -16.24 6.64 17.68
N ALA A 209 -15.27 6.37 18.56
CA ALA A 209 -14.68 7.39 19.42
C ALA A 209 -13.96 8.48 18.60
N THR A 210 -13.25 8.07 17.54
CA THR A 210 -12.58 8.99 16.62
C THR A 210 -13.57 9.84 15.83
N LEU A 211 -14.65 9.25 15.33
CA LEU A 211 -15.72 9.97 14.64
C LEU A 211 -16.30 11.06 15.53
N HIS A 212 -16.62 10.72 16.79
CA HIS A 212 -17.15 11.68 17.75
C HIS A 212 -16.13 12.80 18.08
N ALA A 213 -14.88 12.44 18.34
CA ALA A 213 -13.84 13.41 18.70
C ALA A 213 -13.46 14.35 17.54
N ARG A 214 -13.59 13.89 16.29
CA ARG A 214 -13.21 14.65 15.09
C ARG A 214 -14.38 15.36 14.40
N ASP A 215 -15.58 15.28 14.98
CA ASP A 215 -16.83 15.73 14.35
C ASP A 215 -16.94 15.24 12.90
N ALA A 216 -16.83 13.91 12.75
CA ALA A 216 -16.71 13.23 11.48
C ALA A 216 -17.79 12.17 11.30
N TRP A 217 -18.02 11.79 10.05
CA TRP A 217 -19.05 10.84 9.64
C TRP A 217 -18.42 9.67 8.90
N LEU A 218 -18.94 8.47 9.10
CA LEU A 218 -18.61 7.34 8.25
C LEU A 218 -19.57 7.33 7.06
N VAL A 219 -19.02 7.32 5.85
CA VAL A 219 -19.77 7.20 4.60
C VAL A 219 -19.29 5.99 3.82
N ASP A 220 -20.15 5.43 2.96
CA ASP A 220 -19.77 4.32 2.09
C ASP A 220 -18.79 4.78 1.00
N ASP A 221 -17.96 3.85 0.51
CA ASP A 221 -17.12 4.07 -0.67
C ASP A 221 -17.99 3.98 -1.94
N GLY A 222 -18.44 5.14 -2.42
CA GLY A 222 -19.12 5.27 -3.71
C GLY A 222 -18.18 5.62 -4.87
N ALA A 223 -16.87 5.70 -4.64
CA ALA A 223 -15.90 6.11 -5.66
C ALA A 223 -15.32 4.92 -6.44
N HIS A 224 -15.40 3.71 -5.87
CA HIS A 224 -14.90 2.48 -6.48
C HIS A 224 -15.99 1.43 -6.59
N ASP A 225 -15.97 0.66 -7.67
CA ASP A 225 -16.82 -0.51 -7.83
C ASP A 225 -16.42 -1.61 -6.82
N GLU A 226 -17.38 -2.40 -6.33
CA GLU A 226 -17.14 -3.41 -5.28
C GLU A 226 -16.09 -4.47 -5.64
N ASP A 227 -15.81 -4.66 -6.93
CA ASP A 227 -14.79 -5.59 -7.45
C ASP A 227 -13.41 -4.95 -7.67
N ASP A 228 -13.29 -3.61 -7.59
CA ASP A 228 -11.99 -2.91 -7.62
C ASP A 228 -11.19 -3.19 -6.34
N PHE A 229 -9.90 -3.48 -6.48
CA PHE A 229 -9.00 -3.65 -5.34
C PHE A 229 -8.89 -2.41 -4.43
N LYS A 230 -9.23 -1.22 -4.94
CA LYS A 230 -9.29 0.03 -4.18
C LYS A 230 -10.57 0.20 -3.36
N PHE A 231 -11.61 -0.58 -3.65
CA PHE A 231 -12.85 -0.51 -2.90
C PHE A 231 -12.64 -0.71 -1.42
N ASN A 232 -13.11 0.24 -0.63
CA ASN A 232 -13.02 0.20 0.82
C ASN A 232 -14.33 -0.32 1.44
N PRO A 233 -14.41 -1.61 1.83
CA PRO A 233 -15.62 -2.17 2.46
C PRO A 233 -15.85 -1.67 3.88
N TYR A 234 -14.94 -0.85 4.42
CA TYR A 234 -15.01 -0.28 5.75
C TYR A 234 -15.49 1.17 5.74
N GLY A 235 -15.71 1.75 4.56
CA GLY A 235 -16.17 3.11 4.35
C GLY A 235 -15.03 4.14 4.40
N ILE A 236 -15.44 5.40 4.46
CA ILE A 236 -14.57 6.58 4.46
C ILE A 236 -14.99 7.47 5.63
N VAL A 237 -14.04 7.82 6.49
CA VAL A 237 -14.21 8.84 7.53
C VAL A 237 -14.11 10.21 6.87
N ARG A 238 -15.24 10.89 6.76
CA ARG A 238 -15.33 12.25 6.23
C ARG A 238 -15.33 13.26 7.36
N LEU A 239 -14.28 14.08 7.42
CA LEU A 239 -14.23 15.20 8.36
C LEU A 239 -15.18 16.31 7.91
N SER A 240 -15.89 16.93 8.85
CA SER A 240 -16.77 18.07 8.56
C SER A 240 -16.00 19.27 7.98
N THR A 241 -16.62 20.04 7.11
CA THR A 241 -16.03 21.26 6.54
C THR A 241 -15.78 22.34 7.57
#